data_AF-P55555-F1
#
_entry.id   AF-P55555-F1
#
_cell.length_a   1.000
_cell.length_b   1.000
_cell.length_c   1.000
_cell.angle_alpha   90.00
_cell.angle_beta   90.00
_cell.angle_gamma   90.00
#
_symmetry.space_group_name_H-M   'P 1'
#
loop_
_entity.id
_entity.type
_entity.pdbx_description
1 polymer ?
#
loop_
_entity_poly.entity_id
_entity_poly.type
_entity_poly.pdbx_seq_one_letter_code
_entity_poly.pdbx_strand_id
1 'polypeptide(L)'
;MQLSRRAEIGNPSSRNLSPRINEKVELLGQALEHARRAGMSSSLMEYGRQVARHLSANVQPDEKILSLDIRNLPLLAASYNRRYPDLDLRHMDSPARFFDALNDRSSDGAWRAVVRLADGEQHHVAADVRTRAGAAPTIIVMEGANFYTFVASYFKLRGDSFRQLGTQAKWAFIEVGAQKSAADCVMFGVQFALAAYRELPTFDAWHDNLHHHGTIAHEGDYSSDYMPRRHAGICANKPFSWGEVPPSDLLQALSLQQCN
;
A
#
# COMPACT_ATOMS: atom_id res chain seq x y z
N MET A 1 7.35 8.07 60.51
CA MET A 1 6.09 8.83 60.50
C MET A 1 6.02 9.54 59.15
N GLN A 2 5.06 9.13 58.32
CA GLN A 2 4.90 9.50 56.91
C GLN A 2 4.32 10.91 56.76
N LEU A 3 4.78 11.67 55.77
CA LEU A 3 3.93 12.59 55.02
C LEU A 3 4.26 12.49 53.53
N SER A 4 3.41 11.72 52.84
CA SER A 4 3.41 11.48 51.40
C SER A 4 3.25 12.76 50.58
N ARG A 5 4.16 13.00 49.64
CA ARG A 5 3.86 13.76 48.43
C ARG A 5 3.19 12.82 47.44
N ARG A 6 1.86 12.87 47.36
CA ARG A 6 1.09 12.25 46.28
C ARG A 6 1.22 13.14 45.06
N ALA A 7 2.00 12.71 44.08
CA ALA A 7 1.96 13.26 42.73
C ALA A 7 0.57 13.02 42.14
N GLU A 8 -0.07 14.08 41.67
CA GLU A 8 -1.28 14.02 40.88
C GLU A 8 -0.99 13.27 39.58
N ILE A 9 -1.56 12.08 39.45
CA ILE A 9 -1.55 11.30 38.22
C ILE A 9 -2.56 11.97 37.29
N GLY A 10 -2.06 12.81 36.38
CA GLY A 10 -2.83 13.38 35.28
C GLY A 10 -3.45 12.26 34.43
N ASN A 11 -4.77 12.34 34.24
CA ASN A 11 -5.56 11.42 33.44
C ASN A 11 -5.15 11.48 31.95
N PRO A 12 -4.67 10.40 31.30
CA PRO A 12 -4.18 10.45 29.92
C PRO A 12 -5.27 10.45 28.82
N SER A 13 -6.56 10.66 29.15
CA SER A 13 -7.69 10.24 28.30
C SER A 13 -8.52 11.35 27.63
N SER A 14 -7.88 12.41 27.14
CA SER A 14 -8.48 13.28 26.12
C SER A 14 -7.44 13.82 25.14
N ARG A 15 -6.84 12.95 24.31
CA ARG A 15 -6.17 13.43 23.10
C ARG A 15 -7.25 13.89 22.14
N ASN A 16 -7.50 15.19 22.08
CA ASN A 16 -8.40 15.80 21.10
C ASN A 16 -8.00 15.31 19.70
N LEU A 17 -8.91 14.61 19.03
CA LEU A 17 -8.75 14.22 17.63
C LEU A 17 -8.54 15.47 16.78
N SER A 18 -7.74 15.36 15.72
CA SER A 18 -7.62 16.47 14.77
C SER A 18 -8.98 16.73 14.11
N PRO A 19 -9.30 17.99 13.72
CA PRO A 19 -10.56 18.32 13.06
C PRO A 19 -10.85 17.42 11.85
N ARG A 20 -9.81 17.07 11.09
CA ARG A 20 -9.89 16.17 9.94
C ARG A 20 -10.27 14.74 10.31
N ILE A 21 -9.78 14.22 11.44
CA ILE A 21 -10.17 12.88 11.89
C ILE A 21 -11.63 12.89 12.36
N ASN A 22 -12.06 13.94 13.06
CA ASN A 22 -13.47 14.09 13.46
C ASN A 22 -14.39 14.10 12.24
N GLU A 23 -14.07 14.89 11.22
CA GLU A 23 -14.82 14.93 9.96
C GLU A 23 -14.92 13.54 9.30
N LYS A 24 -13.81 12.80 9.22
CA LYS A 24 -13.80 11.43 8.67
C LYS A 24 -14.65 10.46 9.48
N VAL A 25 -14.63 10.56 10.81
CA VAL A 25 -15.45 9.74 11.71
C VAL A 25 -16.94 10.05 11.52
N GLU A 26 -17.30 11.34 11.43
CA GLU A 26 -18.67 11.78 11.19
C GLU A 26 -19.20 11.29 9.84
N LEU A 27 -18.42 11.45 8.77
CA LEU A 27 -18.78 10.97 7.43
C LEU A 27 -18.95 9.45 7.40
N LEU A 28 -18.06 8.70 8.06
CA LEU A 28 -18.18 7.24 8.18
C LEU A 28 -19.43 6.85 8.97
N GLY A 29 -19.75 7.57 10.05
CA GLY A 29 -20.97 7.37 10.83
C GLY A 29 -22.24 7.57 9.99
N GLN A 30 -22.29 8.65 9.20
CA GLN A 30 -23.40 8.92 8.29
C GLN A 30 -23.54 7.83 7.21
N ALA A 31 -22.43 7.39 6.62
CA ALA A 31 -22.41 6.31 5.64
C ALA A 31 -22.93 4.99 6.21
N LEU A 32 -22.54 4.66 7.45
CA LEU A 32 -23.01 3.46 8.15
C LEU A 32 -24.51 3.50 8.44
N GLU A 33 -25.06 4.66 8.85
CA GLU A 33 -26.50 4.81 9.06
C GLU A 33 -27.30 4.76 7.76
N HIS A 34 -26.75 5.30 6.67
CA HIS A 34 -27.35 5.14 5.35
C HIS A 34 -27.33 3.66 4.91
N ALA A 35 -26.20 2.97 5.04
CA ALA A 35 -26.05 1.56 4.70
C ALA A 35 -27.00 0.67 5.53
N ARG A 36 -27.18 0.97 6.82
CA ARG A 36 -28.14 0.30 7.70
C ARG A 36 -29.57 0.42 7.18
N ARG A 37 -29.97 1.63 6.77
CA ARG A 37 -31.32 1.88 6.20
C ARG A 37 -31.51 1.21 4.85
N ALA A 38 -30.44 1.04 4.08
CA ALA A 38 -30.46 0.37 2.78
C ALA A 38 -30.37 -1.18 2.86
N GLY A 39 -30.26 -1.77 4.06
CA GLY A 39 -30.18 -3.23 4.22
C GLY A 39 -28.86 -3.86 3.73
N MET A 40 -27.75 -3.12 3.79
CA MET A 40 -26.43 -3.60 3.39
C MET A 40 -25.92 -4.77 4.27
N SER A 41 -24.95 -5.54 3.78
CA SER A 41 -24.40 -6.71 4.47
C SER A 41 -23.88 -6.38 5.89
N SER A 42 -24.16 -7.29 6.83
CA SER A 42 -23.74 -7.15 8.22
C SER A 42 -22.22 -7.11 8.39
N SER A 43 -21.46 -7.79 7.52
CA SER A 43 -20.00 -7.85 7.60
C SER A 43 -19.32 -6.52 7.28
N LEU A 44 -19.76 -5.83 6.22
CA LEU A 44 -19.18 -4.54 5.83
C LEU A 44 -19.55 -3.45 6.84
N MET A 45 -20.78 -3.49 7.36
CA MET A 45 -21.21 -2.61 8.44
C MET A 45 -20.39 -2.83 9.72
N GLU A 46 -20.13 -4.08 10.10
CA GLU A 46 -19.29 -4.38 11.26
C GLU A 46 -17.86 -3.87 11.07
N TYR A 47 -17.29 -4.07 9.87
CA TYR A 47 -15.98 -3.52 9.54
C TYR A 47 -15.93 -1.99 9.70
N GLY A 48 -16.86 -1.26 9.08
CA GLY A 48 -16.88 0.21 9.20
C GLY A 48 -17.10 0.68 10.64
N ARG A 49 -17.90 -0.04 11.46
CA ARG A 49 -18.05 0.26 12.89
C ARG A 49 -16.75 0.06 13.66
N GLN A 50 -15.99 -1.00 13.37
CA GLN A 50 -14.70 -1.24 14.03
C GLN A 50 -13.67 -0.17 13.66
N VAL A 51 -13.63 0.25 12.38
CA VAL A 51 -12.78 1.37 11.93
C VAL A 51 -13.18 2.67 12.62
N ALA A 52 -14.47 3.01 12.65
CA ALA A 52 -14.97 4.21 13.33
C ALA A 52 -14.59 4.23 14.81
N ARG A 53 -14.66 3.08 15.50
CA ARG A 53 -14.25 2.95 16.91
C ARG A 53 -12.75 3.22 17.10
N HIS A 54 -11.89 2.65 16.25
CA HIS A 54 -10.43 2.87 16.33
C HIS A 54 -10.08 4.34 16.08
N LEU A 55 -10.67 4.94 15.04
CA LEU A 55 -10.48 6.36 14.72
C LEU A 55 -10.96 7.26 15.86
N SER A 56 -12.15 7.00 16.42
CA SER A 56 -12.72 7.80 17.52
C SER A 56 -11.91 7.68 18.81
N ALA A 57 -11.30 6.52 19.05
CA ALA A 57 -10.45 6.29 20.21
C ALA A 57 -9.00 6.76 20.01
N ASN A 58 -8.63 7.23 18.81
CA ASN A 58 -7.26 7.55 18.41
C ASN A 58 -6.30 6.36 18.63
N VAL A 59 -6.77 5.15 18.35
CA VAL A 59 -6.03 3.90 18.53
C VAL A 59 -5.53 3.42 17.17
N GLN A 60 -4.25 3.05 17.10
CA GLN A 60 -3.69 2.45 15.89
C GLN A 60 -4.37 1.10 15.59
N PRO A 61 -4.52 0.73 14.31
CA PRO A 61 -5.11 -0.55 13.97
C PRO A 61 -4.26 -1.71 14.48
N ASP A 62 -4.95 -2.78 14.85
CA ASP A 62 -4.38 -4.02 15.36
C ASP A 62 -4.59 -5.17 14.35
N GLU A 63 -4.18 -6.38 14.71
CA GLU A 63 -4.34 -7.59 13.88
C GLU A 63 -5.81 -7.88 13.53
N LYS A 64 -6.76 -7.45 14.37
CA LYS A 64 -8.19 -7.61 14.12
C LYS A 64 -8.64 -6.66 13.01
N ILE A 65 -8.18 -5.41 13.01
CA ILE A 65 -8.42 -4.48 11.90
C ILE A 65 -7.75 -5.00 10.62
N LEU A 66 -6.49 -5.44 10.66
CA LEU A 66 -5.82 -6.04 9.50
C LEU A 66 -6.62 -7.22 8.92
N SER A 67 -7.11 -8.12 9.78
CA SER A 67 -7.94 -9.25 9.35
C SER A 67 -9.25 -8.82 8.69
N LEU A 68 -9.84 -7.70 9.14
CA LEU A 68 -11.02 -7.12 8.53
C LEU A 68 -10.69 -6.41 7.20
N ASP A 69 -9.56 -5.70 7.12
CA ASP A 69 -9.08 -5.06 5.89
C ASP A 69 -8.89 -6.11 4.79
N ILE A 70 -8.19 -7.21 5.08
CA ILE A 70 -7.98 -8.32 4.15
C ILE A 70 -9.32 -8.90 3.67
N ARG A 71 -10.25 -9.15 4.60
CA ARG A 71 -11.57 -9.75 4.29
C ARG A 71 -12.42 -8.84 3.39
N ASN A 72 -12.32 -7.53 3.58
CA ASN A 72 -13.15 -6.55 2.86
C ASN A 72 -12.46 -5.96 1.63
N LEU A 73 -11.17 -6.24 1.39
CA LEU A 73 -10.41 -5.73 0.25
C LEU A 73 -11.08 -5.98 -1.11
N PRO A 74 -11.68 -7.15 -1.43
CA PRO A 74 -12.42 -7.33 -2.67
C PRO A 74 -13.58 -6.32 -2.85
N LEU A 75 -14.30 -6.01 -1.77
CA LEU A 75 -15.41 -5.05 -1.80
C LEU A 75 -14.89 -3.62 -1.95
N LEU A 76 -13.77 -3.29 -1.28
CA LEU A 76 -13.10 -2.00 -1.43
C LEU A 76 -12.60 -1.80 -2.87
N ALA A 77 -11.92 -2.80 -3.43
CA ALA A 77 -11.44 -2.77 -4.81
C ALA A 77 -12.59 -2.60 -5.81
N ALA A 78 -13.69 -3.36 -5.66
CA ALA A 78 -14.88 -3.21 -6.51
C ALA A 78 -15.51 -1.81 -6.41
N SER A 79 -15.54 -1.22 -5.21
CA SER A 79 -16.03 0.15 -5.00
C SER A 79 -15.14 1.18 -5.71
N TYR A 80 -13.82 1.06 -5.58
CA TYR A 80 -12.87 1.94 -6.25
C TYR A 80 -12.91 1.81 -7.77
N ASN A 81 -12.97 0.59 -8.31
CA ASN A 81 -13.06 0.36 -9.75
C ASN A 81 -14.39 0.86 -10.34
N ARG A 82 -15.49 0.82 -9.58
CA ARG A 82 -16.74 1.46 -10.02
C ARG A 82 -16.59 2.98 -10.13
N ARG A 83 -15.85 3.59 -9.20
CA ARG A 83 -15.61 5.03 -9.18
C ARG A 83 -14.57 5.46 -10.22
N TYR A 84 -13.59 4.61 -10.49
CA TYR A 84 -12.48 4.83 -11.42
C TYR A 84 -12.30 3.57 -12.28
N PRO A 85 -13.04 3.43 -13.40
CA PRO A 85 -13.00 2.22 -14.22
C PRO A 85 -11.59 1.82 -14.69
N ASP A 86 -10.74 2.81 -15.00
CA ASP A 86 -9.37 2.60 -15.49
C ASP A 86 -8.34 2.35 -14.39
N LEU A 87 -8.76 2.33 -13.11
CA LEU A 87 -7.88 1.98 -12.00
C LEU A 87 -7.45 0.51 -12.08
N ASP A 88 -8.39 -0.38 -12.43
CA ASP A 88 -8.24 -1.84 -12.42
C ASP A 88 -7.47 -2.34 -11.18
N LEU A 89 -7.99 -2.00 -10.00
CA LEU A 89 -7.48 -2.46 -8.72
C LEU A 89 -7.91 -3.90 -8.45
N ARG A 90 -6.95 -4.79 -8.27
CA ARG A 90 -7.15 -6.22 -8.02
C ARG A 90 -6.68 -6.60 -6.62
N HIS A 91 -7.36 -7.56 -6.01
CA HIS A 91 -6.89 -8.22 -4.80
C HIS A 91 -6.22 -9.54 -5.19
N MET A 92 -4.95 -9.70 -4.85
CA MET A 92 -4.22 -10.95 -5.02
C MET A 92 -3.91 -11.53 -3.64
N ASP A 93 -4.74 -12.48 -3.20
CA ASP A 93 -4.65 -13.09 -1.87
C ASP A 93 -3.49 -14.08 -1.72
N SER A 94 -2.76 -14.36 -2.79
CA SER A 94 -1.52 -15.14 -2.78
C SER A 94 -0.57 -14.70 -3.90
N PRO A 95 0.75 -14.96 -3.76
CA PRO A 95 1.69 -14.79 -4.86
C PRO A 95 1.32 -15.61 -6.10
N ALA A 96 0.79 -16.82 -5.93
CA ALA A 96 0.39 -17.69 -7.04
C ALA A 96 -0.67 -17.03 -7.93
N ARG A 97 -1.73 -16.47 -7.34
CA ARG A 97 -2.76 -15.74 -8.10
C ARG A 97 -2.21 -14.51 -8.80
N PHE A 98 -1.25 -13.83 -8.18
CA PHE A 98 -0.58 -12.69 -8.81
C PHE A 98 0.23 -13.12 -10.04
N PHE A 99 0.98 -14.22 -9.96
CA PHE A 99 1.72 -14.75 -11.10
C PHE A 99 0.82 -15.30 -12.21
N ASP A 100 -0.29 -15.95 -11.87
CA ASP A 100 -1.29 -16.37 -12.86
C ASP A 100 -1.84 -15.17 -13.65
N ALA A 101 -2.14 -14.06 -12.96
CA ALA A 101 -2.59 -12.83 -13.60
C ALA A 101 -1.50 -12.17 -14.47
N LEU A 102 -0.22 -12.27 -14.09
CA LEU A 102 0.92 -11.76 -14.87
C LEU A 102 1.24 -12.62 -16.10
N ASN A 103 0.84 -13.90 -16.09
CA ASN A 103 1.02 -14.80 -17.23
C ASN A 103 0.04 -14.52 -18.37
N ASP A 104 -1.08 -13.86 -18.09
CA ASP A 104 -1.98 -13.36 -19.14
C ASP A 104 -1.31 -12.21 -19.91
N ARG A 105 -0.81 -12.57 -21.09
CA ARG A 105 -0.15 -11.67 -22.05
C ARG A 105 -0.92 -11.60 -23.36
N SER A 106 -2.24 -11.78 -23.29
CA SER A 106 -3.14 -11.75 -24.45
C SER A 106 -3.36 -10.34 -25.00
N SER A 107 -3.19 -9.32 -24.15
CA SER A 107 -3.42 -7.91 -24.49
C SER A 107 -2.51 -6.97 -23.71
N ASP A 108 -2.37 -5.77 -24.24
CA ASP A 108 -1.77 -4.66 -23.53
C ASP A 108 -2.72 -4.20 -22.42
N GLY A 109 -2.18 -3.93 -21.23
CA GLY A 109 -3.01 -3.57 -20.09
C GLY A 109 -2.25 -2.85 -18.99
N ALA A 110 -2.97 -2.03 -18.23
CA ALA A 110 -2.49 -1.34 -17.05
C ALA A 110 -3.42 -1.66 -15.88
N TRP A 111 -2.88 -2.24 -14.82
CA TRP A 111 -3.66 -2.62 -13.65
C TRP A 111 -2.83 -2.53 -12.38
N ARG A 112 -3.52 -2.43 -11.25
CA ARG A 112 -2.91 -2.32 -9.93
C ARG A 112 -3.36 -3.47 -9.08
N ALA A 113 -2.53 -3.90 -8.15
CA ALA A 113 -2.90 -4.92 -7.19
C ALA A 113 -2.45 -4.59 -5.79
N VAL A 114 -3.24 -5.04 -4.81
CA VAL A 114 -2.78 -5.27 -3.45
C VAL A 114 -2.53 -6.76 -3.31
N VAL A 115 -1.27 -7.13 -3.12
CA VAL A 115 -0.76 -8.49 -3.22
C VAL A 115 -0.30 -8.97 -1.85
N ARG A 116 -0.77 -10.13 -1.41
CA ARG A 116 -0.20 -10.82 -0.26
C ARG A 116 1.22 -11.29 -0.60
N LEU A 117 2.20 -10.88 0.21
CA LEU A 117 3.61 -11.09 -0.11
C LEU A 117 4.03 -12.57 -0.04
N ALA A 118 3.47 -13.34 0.90
CA ALA A 118 3.74 -14.77 1.04
C ALA A 118 2.51 -15.54 1.55
N ASP A 119 2.44 -16.83 1.20
CA ASP A 119 1.39 -17.72 1.71
C ASP A 119 1.51 -17.90 3.22
N GLY A 120 0.38 -17.81 3.93
CA GLY A 120 0.34 -17.90 5.40
C GLY A 120 0.68 -16.60 6.14
N GLU A 121 1.20 -15.58 5.46
CA GLU A 121 1.48 -14.26 6.03
C GLU A 121 0.33 -13.28 5.80
N GLN A 122 0.18 -12.25 6.65
CA GLN A 122 -0.84 -11.20 6.48
C GLN A 122 -0.29 -9.94 5.80
N HIS A 123 1.00 -9.88 5.47
CA HIS A 123 1.62 -8.71 4.87
C HIS A 123 1.23 -8.54 3.41
N HIS A 124 0.87 -7.31 3.03
CA HIS A 124 0.46 -6.95 1.67
C HIS A 124 1.29 -5.79 1.15
N VAL A 125 1.48 -5.78 -0.18
CA VAL A 125 2.23 -4.76 -0.91
C VAL A 125 1.38 -4.25 -2.07
N ALA A 126 1.63 -3.04 -2.56
CA ALA A 126 1.03 -2.59 -3.81
C ALA A 126 1.91 -2.98 -5.00
N ALA A 127 1.28 -3.29 -6.12
CA ALA A 127 1.95 -3.47 -7.41
C ALA A 127 1.25 -2.64 -8.49
N ASP A 128 1.99 -1.85 -9.24
CA ASP A 128 1.57 -1.27 -10.52
C ASP A 128 2.13 -2.15 -11.65
N VAL A 129 1.29 -2.53 -12.60
CA VAL A 129 1.63 -3.52 -13.62
C VAL A 129 1.31 -2.98 -15.00
N ARG A 130 2.23 -3.25 -15.95
CA ARG A 130 1.95 -3.19 -17.39
C ARG A 130 2.15 -4.54 -18.03
N THR A 131 1.13 -5.04 -18.70
CA THR A 131 1.20 -6.20 -19.62
C THR A 131 1.30 -5.70 -21.05
N ARG A 132 1.96 -6.48 -21.90
CA ARG A 132 2.09 -6.22 -23.34
C ARG A 132 1.87 -7.52 -24.09
N ALA A 133 1.12 -7.48 -25.18
CA ALA A 133 0.77 -8.67 -25.96
C ALA A 133 2.04 -9.43 -26.39
N GLY A 134 2.17 -10.68 -25.92
CA GLY A 134 3.32 -11.54 -26.21
C GLY A 134 4.65 -11.15 -25.54
N ALA A 135 4.76 -10.00 -24.88
CA ALA A 135 5.98 -9.55 -24.22
C ALA A 135 5.92 -9.76 -22.70
N ALA A 136 7.09 -9.81 -22.06
CA ALA A 136 7.16 -9.99 -20.61
C ALA A 136 6.59 -8.77 -19.87
N PRO A 137 5.86 -8.97 -18.77
CA PRO A 137 5.28 -7.87 -18.00
C PRO A 137 6.37 -7.05 -17.30
N THR A 138 6.00 -5.81 -16.96
CA THR A 138 6.79 -4.94 -16.09
C THR A 138 5.99 -4.65 -14.82
N ILE A 139 6.64 -4.75 -13.67
CA ILE A 139 6.01 -4.69 -12.34
C ILE A 139 6.77 -3.70 -11.46
N ILE A 140 6.08 -2.75 -10.86
CA ILE A 140 6.61 -1.82 -9.86
C ILE A 140 5.92 -2.13 -8.53
N VAL A 141 6.67 -2.67 -7.57
CA VAL A 141 6.19 -3.00 -6.24
C VAL A 141 6.48 -1.85 -5.28
N MET A 142 5.48 -1.40 -4.54
CA MET A 142 5.58 -0.34 -3.53
C MET A 142 5.33 -0.93 -2.14
N GLU A 143 6.34 -0.84 -1.28
CA GLU A 143 6.33 -1.32 0.10
C GLU A 143 6.05 -0.18 1.07
N GLY A 144 4.99 -0.31 1.87
CA GLY A 144 4.63 0.69 2.86
C GLY A 144 5.57 0.68 4.06
N ALA A 145 6.03 -0.50 4.47
CA ALA A 145 6.91 -0.68 5.60
C ALA A 145 8.39 -0.61 5.18
N ASN A 146 9.30 -1.11 6.03
CA ASN A 146 10.70 -1.26 5.69
C ASN A 146 10.95 -2.65 5.04
N PHE A 147 11.68 -2.70 3.93
CA PHE A 147 11.93 -3.95 3.19
C PHE A 147 12.67 -4.99 4.04
N TYR A 148 13.56 -4.57 4.94
CA TYR A 148 14.36 -5.50 5.75
C TYR A 148 13.48 -6.37 6.65
N THR A 149 12.29 -5.90 7.04
CA THR A 149 11.32 -6.68 7.81
C THR A 149 10.84 -7.92 7.05
N PHE A 150 10.77 -7.87 5.71
CA PHE A 150 10.19 -8.92 4.87
C PHE A 150 11.16 -9.47 3.82
N VAL A 151 12.46 -9.30 4.05
CA VAL A 151 13.52 -9.60 3.07
C VAL A 151 13.44 -11.04 2.54
N ALA A 152 13.15 -12.02 3.41
CA ALA A 152 13.01 -13.43 3.01
C ALA A 152 11.81 -13.64 2.06
N SER A 153 10.67 -13.02 2.36
CA SER A 153 9.45 -13.10 1.54
C SER A 153 9.67 -12.45 0.18
N TYR A 154 10.40 -11.33 0.11
CA TYR A 154 10.80 -10.70 -1.17
C TYR A 154 11.75 -11.57 -2.00
N PHE A 155 12.76 -12.18 -1.38
CA PHE A 155 13.65 -13.11 -2.09
C PHE A 155 12.89 -14.30 -2.65
N LYS A 156 11.94 -14.85 -1.88
CA LYS A 156 11.05 -15.92 -2.34
C LYS A 156 10.18 -15.44 -3.51
N LEU A 157 9.49 -14.30 -3.39
CA LEU A 157 8.66 -13.74 -4.45
C LEU A 157 9.48 -13.58 -5.75
N ARG A 158 10.68 -13.00 -5.67
CA ARG A 158 11.56 -12.83 -6.83
C ARG A 158 11.99 -14.17 -7.42
N GLY A 159 12.41 -15.13 -6.58
CA GLY A 159 12.78 -16.47 -7.04
C GLY A 159 11.63 -17.22 -7.70
N ASP A 160 10.42 -17.10 -7.16
CA ASP A 160 9.20 -17.70 -7.70
C ASP A 160 8.83 -17.04 -9.04
N SER A 161 9.00 -15.72 -9.16
CA SER A 161 8.76 -15.00 -10.41
C SER A 161 9.63 -15.50 -11.55
N PHE A 162 10.92 -15.79 -11.30
CA PHE A 162 11.81 -16.34 -12.34
C PHE A 162 11.36 -17.73 -12.81
N ARG A 163 10.79 -18.55 -11.92
CA ARG A 163 10.28 -19.88 -12.27
C ARG A 163 8.95 -19.81 -13.02
N GLN A 164 8.07 -18.88 -12.67
CA GLN A 164 6.71 -18.81 -13.21
C GLN A 164 6.56 -17.90 -14.43
N LEU A 165 7.35 -16.82 -14.52
CA LEU A 165 7.27 -15.81 -15.60
C LEU A 165 8.52 -15.81 -16.50
N GLY A 166 9.58 -16.51 -16.10
CA GLY A 166 10.90 -16.45 -16.75
C GLY A 166 11.71 -15.22 -16.34
N THR A 167 12.94 -15.13 -16.88
CA THR A 167 13.90 -14.05 -16.54
C THR A 167 13.65 -12.74 -17.29
N GLN A 168 12.68 -12.72 -18.21
CA GLN A 168 12.35 -11.54 -19.02
C GLN A 168 11.42 -10.57 -18.28
N ALA A 169 10.62 -11.04 -17.32
CA ALA A 169 9.77 -10.17 -16.51
C ALA A 169 10.64 -9.19 -15.72
N LYS A 170 10.26 -7.90 -15.74
CA LYS A 170 11.05 -6.84 -15.14
C LYS A 170 10.36 -6.33 -13.88
N TRP A 171 11.16 -6.14 -12.84
CA TRP A 171 10.68 -5.78 -11.52
C TRP A 171 11.44 -4.57 -11.01
N ALA A 172 10.72 -3.62 -10.41
CA ALA A 172 11.26 -2.60 -9.53
C ALA A 172 10.60 -2.71 -8.15
N PHE A 173 11.38 -2.46 -7.10
CA PHE A 173 10.92 -2.50 -5.72
C PHE A 173 11.23 -1.14 -5.08
N ILE A 174 10.20 -0.47 -4.58
CA ILE A 174 10.28 0.87 -3.98
C ILE A 174 9.90 0.77 -2.50
N GLU A 175 10.83 1.12 -1.61
CA GLU A 175 10.53 1.25 -0.18
C GLU A 175 9.98 2.64 0.05
N VAL A 176 8.71 2.73 0.45
CA VAL A 176 8.13 4.01 0.85
C VAL A 176 8.35 4.24 2.34
N GLY A 177 8.47 3.20 3.17
CA GLY A 177 8.78 3.35 4.61
C GLY A 177 7.78 4.24 5.40
N ALA A 178 6.61 4.47 4.82
CA ALA A 178 5.54 5.34 5.28
C ALA A 178 4.75 4.74 6.45
N GLN A 179 4.56 3.42 6.40
CA GLN A 179 3.83 2.64 7.36
C GLN A 179 4.68 2.41 8.60
N LYS A 180 4.17 2.84 9.75
CA LYS A 180 4.78 2.58 11.06
C LYS A 180 3.99 1.58 11.92
N SER A 181 2.74 1.32 11.58
CA SER A 181 1.91 0.29 12.23
C SER A 181 2.17 -1.08 11.64
N ALA A 182 1.88 -2.14 12.38
CA ALA A 182 1.96 -3.52 11.87
C ALA A 182 0.72 -3.93 11.04
N ALA A 183 -0.36 -3.13 11.08
CA ALA A 183 -1.68 -3.55 10.64
C ALA A 183 -2.24 -2.81 9.41
N ASP A 184 -1.59 -1.73 8.94
CA ASP A 184 -2.12 -0.89 7.85
C ASP A 184 -1.68 -1.29 6.44
N CYS A 185 -0.94 -2.40 6.24
CA CYS A 185 -0.33 -2.72 4.95
C CYS A 185 -1.33 -2.81 3.79
N VAL A 186 -2.55 -3.29 4.05
CA VAL A 186 -3.64 -3.33 3.06
C VAL A 186 -4.10 -1.92 2.68
N MET A 187 -4.31 -1.03 3.67
CA MET A 187 -4.73 0.35 3.42
C MET A 187 -3.65 1.18 2.72
N PHE A 188 -2.38 1.01 3.12
CA PHE A 188 -1.25 1.60 2.38
C PHE A 188 -1.20 1.08 0.94
N GLY A 189 -1.39 -0.22 0.74
CA GLY A 189 -1.43 -0.83 -0.60
C GLY A 189 -2.51 -0.20 -1.49
N VAL A 190 -3.73 -0.01 -0.95
CA VAL A 190 -4.83 0.65 -1.68
C VAL A 190 -4.47 2.10 -2.02
N GLN A 191 -3.87 2.85 -1.09
CA GLN A 191 -3.47 4.24 -1.34
C GLN A 191 -2.37 4.36 -2.39
N PHE A 192 -1.38 3.47 -2.38
CA PHE A 192 -0.33 3.45 -3.38
C PHE A 192 -0.86 3.07 -4.76
N ALA A 193 -1.79 2.12 -4.86
CA ALA A 193 -2.46 1.81 -6.12
C ALA A 193 -3.23 3.03 -6.69
N LEU A 194 -3.92 3.77 -5.83
CA LEU A 194 -4.60 5.01 -6.22
C LEU A 194 -3.63 6.12 -6.62
N ALA A 195 -2.47 6.20 -5.96
CA ALA A 195 -1.42 7.15 -6.30
C ALA A 195 -0.83 6.82 -7.69
N ALA A 196 -0.49 5.56 -7.95
CA ALA A 196 0.01 5.12 -9.25
C ALA A 196 -0.99 5.36 -10.39
N TYR A 197 -2.28 5.25 -10.11
CA TYR A 197 -3.33 5.62 -11.07
C TYR A 197 -3.44 7.13 -11.30
N ARG A 198 -3.30 7.95 -10.25
CA ARG A 198 -3.35 9.41 -10.40
C ARG A 198 -2.11 9.97 -11.11
N GLU A 199 -1.00 9.29 -10.96
CA GLU A 199 0.31 9.66 -11.53
C GLU A 199 0.69 8.76 -12.72
N LEU A 200 -0.34 8.38 -13.50
CA LEU A 200 -0.21 7.54 -14.70
C LEU A 200 0.98 7.92 -15.60
N PRO A 201 1.18 9.21 -15.99
CA PRO A 201 2.31 9.59 -16.84
C PRO A 201 3.69 9.21 -16.26
N THR A 202 3.85 9.38 -14.94
CA THR A 202 5.10 9.03 -14.24
C THR A 202 5.31 7.53 -14.20
N PHE A 203 4.26 6.77 -13.85
CA PHE A 203 4.34 5.32 -13.79
C PHE A 203 4.51 4.68 -15.17
N ASP A 204 3.86 5.22 -16.21
CA ASP A 204 4.03 4.76 -17.59
C ASP A 204 5.47 4.98 -18.06
N ALA A 205 6.06 6.15 -17.80
CA ALA A 205 7.47 6.41 -18.11
C ALA A 205 8.42 5.45 -17.35
N TRP A 206 8.13 5.15 -16.08
CA TRP A 206 8.90 4.17 -15.32
C TRP A 206 8.77 2.75 -15.89
N HIS A 207 7.57 2.35 -16.30
CA HIS A 207 7.33 1.05 -16.93
C HIS A 207 8.02 0.95 -18.30
N ASP A 208 8.04 2.02 -19.08
CA ASP A 208 8.76 2.09 -20.34
C ASP A 208 10.28 1.96 -20.14
N ASN A 209 10.85 2.69 -19.17
CA ASN A 209 12.26 2.54 -18.82
C ASN A 209 12.56 1.13 -18.31
N LEU A 210 11.67 0.57 -17.48
CA LEU A 210 11.85 -0.76 -16.91
C LEU A 210 11.81 -1.83 -18.01
N HIS A 211 10.98 -1.65 -19.04
CA HIS A 211 10.93 -2.52 -20.20
C HIS A 211 12.21 -2.46 -21.04
N HIS A 212 12.64 -1.25 -21.42
CA HIS A 212 13.75 -1.07 -22.37
C HIS A 212 15.13 -1.19 -21.71
N HIS A 213 15.28 -0.73 -20.47
CA HIS A 213 16.55 -0.59 -19.77
C HIS A 213 16.68 -1.46 -18.52
N GLY A 214 15.59 -2.09 -18.06
CA GLY A 214 15.60 -2.90 -16.84
C GLY A 214 15.69 -2.09 -15.54
N THR A 215 15.38 -0.79 -15.59
CA THR A 215 15.36 0.14 -14.45
C THR A 215 14.29 1.20 -14.65
N ILE A 216 13.80 1.81 -13.56
CA ILE A 216 12.85 2.93 -13.64
C ILE A 216 13.55 4.29 -13.85
N ALA A 217 14.88 4.32 -13.79
CA ALA A 217 15.67 5.52 -14.03
C ALA A 217 15.49 6.02 -15.47
N HIS A 218 15.48 7.35 -15.64
CA HIS A 218 15.26 7.99 -16.93
C HIS A 218 16.29 7.51 -17.97
N GLU A 219 15.84 6.88 -19.06
CA GLU A 219 16.69 6.35 -20.14
C GLU A 219 17.78 5.36 -19.66
N GLY A 220 17.56 4.71 -18.52
CA GLY A 220 18.56 3.83 -17.92
C GLY A 220 19.75 4.54 -17.28
N ASP A 221 19.72 5.87 -17.18
CA ASP A 221 20.79 6.63 -16.53
C ASP A 221 20.76 6.41 -15.02
N TYR A 222 21.70 5.59 -14.55
CA TYR A 222 21.97 5.38 -13.12
C TYR A 222 22.88 6.47 -12.53
N SER A 223 23.00 7.65 -13.18
CA SER A 223 23.62 8.80 -12.54
C SER A 223 22.97 9.01 -11.18
N SER A 224 23.80 9.34 -10.20
CA SER A 224 23.62 9.11 -8.76
C SER A 224 22.35 9.68 -8.13
N ASP A 225 21.57 10.42 -8.89
CA ASP A 225 20.37 11.09 -8.42
C ASP A 225 19.23 10.10 -8.16
N TYR A 226 19.24 8.91 -8.78
CA TYR A 226 18.09 7.99 -8.71
C TYR A 226 18.26 6.74 -7.84
N MET A 227 19.48 6.38 -7.41
CA MET A 227 19.71 5.28 -6.44
C MET A 227 21.04 5.44 -5.68
N PRO A 228 21.08 5.20 -4.35
CA PRO A 228 22.34 5.08 -3.63
C PRO A 228 23.16 3.93 -4.20
N ARG A 229 24.39 4.24 -4.60
CA ARG A 229 25.33 3.29 -5.21
C ARG A 229 25.66 2.18 -4.23
N ARG A 230 25.48 0.94 -4.72
CA ARG A 230 26.13 -0.35 -4.38
C ARG A 230 26.74 -0.46 -2.97
N HIS A 231 26.32 -1.53 -2.28
CA HIS A 231 26.77 -2.07 -0.99
C HIS A 231 25.82 -1.74 0.17
N ALA A 232 24.95 -2.70 0.49
CA ALA A 232 24.39 -2.96 1.82
C ALA A 232 24.06 -1.75 2.71
N GLY A 233 22.78 -1.39 2.85
CA GLY A 233 22.36 -0.57 3.99
C GLY A 233 21.12 0.28 3.75
N ILE A 234 19.97 -0.23 4.16
CA ILE A 234 19.01 0.47 5.04
C ILE A 234 18.88 1.98 4.79
N CYS A 235 17.90 2.38 4.00
CA CYS A 235 17.40 3.75 4.03
C CYS A 235 16.43 3.91 5.22
N ALA A 236 16.97 4.17 6.41
CA ALA A 236 16.15 4.55 7.57
C ALA A 236 15.83 6.06 7.49
N ASN A 237 14.60 6.41 7.11
CA ASN A 237 14.14 7.81 7.11
C ASN A 237 13.05 8.09 8.17
N LYS A 238 13.12 9.34 8.69
CA LYS A 238 12.36 9.92 9.81
C LYS A 238 10.84 9.69 9.69
N PRO A 239 10.10 9.60 10.83
CA PRO A 239 8.64 9.44 10.80
C PRO A 239 7.98 10.62 10.08
N PHE A 240 7.38 10.34 8.93
CA PHE A 240 6.52 11.26 8.20
C PHE A 240 5.07 11.12 8.74
N SER A 241 4.47 12.24 9.11
CA SER A 241 3.11 12.31 9.66
C SER A 241 2.09 12.40 8.52
N TRP A 242 1.30 11.35 8.31
CA TRP A 242 0.32 11.23 7.21
C TRP A 242 -0.98 12.02 7.42
N GLY A 243 -0.95 13.10 8.21
CA GLY A 243 -2.13 13.90 8.53
C GLY A 243 -2.65 14.78 7.39
N GLU A 244 -1.85 15.08 6.36
CA GLU A 244 -2.05 16.32 5.57
C GLU A 244 -1.79 16.25 4.05
N VAL A 245 -1.50 15.08 3.49
CA VAL A 245 -0.74 15.00 2.23
C VAL A 245 -1.64 14.66 1.02
N PRO A 246 -1.92 15.60 0.09
CA PRO A 246 -2.56 15.32 -1.19
C PRO A 246 -1.73 14.35 -2.05
N PRO A 247 -2.32 13.69 -3.07
CA PRO A 247 -1.61 12.74 -3.94
C PRO A 247 -0.36 13.32 -4.61
N SER A 248 -0.34 14.63 -4.88
CA SER A 248 0.83 15.37 -5.39
C SER A 248 2.05 15.25 -4.47
N ASP A 249 1.82 15.20 -3.16
CA ASP A 249 2.88 15.17 -2.17
C ASP A 249 3.34 13.72 -1.92
N LEU A 250 2.61 12.74 -2.46
CA LEU A 250 3.03 11.35 -2.56
C LEU A 250 4.12 11.20 -3.62
N LEU A 251 4.03 11.92 -4.74
CA LEU A 251 5.18 12.07 -5.65
C LEU A 251 6.33 12.78 -4.99
N GLN A 252 6.08 13.81 -4.17
CA GLN A 252 7.15 14.49 -3.46
C GLN A 252 7.78 13.56 -2.41
N ALA A 253 7.03 12.71 -1.73
CA ALA A 253 7.55 11.67 -0.84
C ALA A 253 8.32 10.59 -1.61
N LEU A 254 7.82 10.11 -2.75
CA LEU A 254 8.48 9.13 -3.62
C LEU A 254 9.73 9.71 -4.31
N SER A 255 9.72 11.00 -4.65
CA SER A 255 10.84 11.77 -5.21
C SER A 255 11.89 12.11 -4.16
N LEU A 256 11.49 12.49 -2.95
CA LEU A 256 12.38 12.76 -1.82
C LEU A 256 12.88 11.48 -1.14
N GLN A 257 12.39 10.30 -1.54
CA GLN A 257 12.85 8.99 -1.05
C GLN A 257 13.96 8.36 -1.90
N GLN A 258 14.56 9.15 -2.79
CA GLN A 258 15.86 8.82 -3.37
C GLN A 258 16.91 9.06 -2.27
N CYS A 259 17.38 7.96 -1.67
CA CYS A 259 18.35 8.03 -0.59
C CYS A 259 19.66 8.68 -1.10
N ASN A 260 20.15 9.69 -0.36
CA ASN A 260 21.57 10.05 -0.38
C ASN A 260 22.45 8.83 -0.06
#